data_AF-A0A7F8QET4-F1
#
_entry.id   AF-A0A7F8QET4-F1
#
_cell.length_a   1.000
_cell.length_b   1.000
_cell.length_c   1.000
_cell.angle_alpha   90.00
_cell.angle_beta   90.00
_cell.angle_gamma   90.00
#
_symmetry.space_group_name_H-M   'P 1'
#
loop_
_entity.id
_entity.type
_entity.pdbx_description
1 polymer ?
#
loop_
_entity_poly.entity_id
_entity_poly.type
_entity_poly.pdbx_seq_one_letter_code
_entity_poly.pdbx_strand_id
1 'polypeptide(L)'
;MELHLIHWNSTLFGSIDEAVGKPHGITIIALFVQIGKEHVGLKAVTEILQDIQYKSHLTRDLQLLRQGKSKTIPCFNPNTLLPDPLLRDYWVYEGSLTIPPCSEGVTWILFRYPLTISQLQIEEFRRLRTHVKGAELMEGCDGVLGDNFRPTQPLSDRIIRAAFQ
;
A
#
# COMPACT_ATOMS: atom_id res chain seq x y z
N MET A 1 5.86 -9.36 -0.24
CA MET A 1 5.35 -7.96 -0.26
C MET A 1 3.83 -8.02 -0.37
N GLU A 2 3.12 -6.99 0.10
CA GLU A 2 1.69 -6.84 -0.10
C GLU A 2 1.42 -5.46 -0.70
N LEU A 3 0.51 -5.37 -1.66
CA LEU A 3 0.11 -4.13 -2.31
C LEU A 3 -1.37 -3.88 -2.07
N HIS A 4 -1.72 -2.63 -1.73
CA HIS A 4 -3.09 -2.21 -1.45
C HIS A 4 -3.57 -1.19 -2.49
N LEU A 5 -4.68 -1.51 -3.17
CA LEU A 5 -5.45 -0.55 -3.96
C LEU A 5 -6.59 -0.03 -3.08
N ILE A 6 -6.48 1.21 -2.64
CA ILE A 6 -7.42 1.84 -1.71
C ILE A 6 -8.50 2.60 -2.50
N HIS A 7 -9.76 2.23 -2.26
CA HIS A 7 -10.93 2.84 -2.88
C HIS A 7 -11.83 3.43 -1.80
N TRP A 8 -12.61 4.44 -2.18
CA TRP A 8 -13.62 5.05 -1.31
C TRP A 8 -14.96 5.14 -2.05
N ASN A 9 -16.05 5.09 -1.29
CA ASN A 9 -17.40 5.03 -1.84
C ASN A 9 -17.95 6.43 -2.18
N SER A 10 -17.76 6.85 -3.43
CA SER A 10 -18.23 8.16 -3.93
C SER A 10 -19.74 8.27 -4.12
N THR A 11 -20.49 7.18 -3.94
CA THR A 11 -21.97 7.24 -3.94
C THR A 11 -22.50 7.76 -2.61
N LEU A 12 -21.75 7.54 -1.51
CA LEU A 12 -22.18 7.88 -0.14
C LEU A 12 -21.44 9.09 0.45
N PHE A 13 -20.22 9.38 -0.01
CA PHE A 13 -19.36 10.40 0.57
C PHE A 13 -18.90 11.40 -0.50
N GLY A 14 -18.45 12.60 -0.10
CA GLY A 14 -17.88 13.59 -1.01
C GLY A 14 -16.36 13.44 -1.19
N SER A 15 -15.68 12.79 -0.24
CA SER A 15 -14.23 12.58 -0.26
C SER A 15 -13.82 11.32 0.50
N ILE A 16 -12.57 10.89 0.30
CA ILE A 16 -11.98 9.78 1.07
C ILE A 16 -11.88 10.13 2.56
N ASP A 17 -11.58 11.39 2.91
CA ASP A 17 -11.42 11.82 4.30
C ASP A 17 -12.76 11.71 5.07
N GLU A 18 -13.89 11.98 4.40
CA GLU A 18 -15.23 11.78 4.97
C GLU A 18 -15.61 10.30 5.09
N ALA A 19 -15.13 9.46 4.17
CA ALA A 19 -15.46 8.04 4.11
C ALA A 19 -14.67 7.19 5.14
N VAL A 20 -13.47 7.63 5.54
CA VAL A 20 -12.64 6.90 6.51
C VAL A 20 -13.37 6.76 7.85
N GLY A 21 -13.41 5.54 8.38
CA GLY A 21 -14.08 5.23 9.65
C GLY A 21 -15.61 5.17 9.55
N LYS A 22 -16.18 5.27 8.34
CA LYS A 22 -17.61 5.11 8.11
C LYS A 22 -17.93 3.71 7.57
N PRO A 23 -19.07 3.12 7.96
CA PRO A 23 -19.55 1.88 7.35
C PRO A 23 -19.64 2.03 5.82
N HIS A 24 -19.16 1.03 5.08
CA HIS A 24 -19.11 1.03 3.60
C HIS A 24 -18.36 2.21 2.98
N GLY A 25 -17.48 2.87 3.75
CA GLY A 25 -16.71 4.02 3.29
C GLY A 25 -15.49 3.64 2.47
N ILE A 26 -14.74 2.63 2.90
CA ILE A 26 -13.46 2.24 2.30
C ILE A 26 -13.51 0.78 1.86
N THR A 27 -12.97 0.51 0.67
CA THR A 27 -12.71 -0.85 0.18
C THR A 27 -11.25 -0.95 -0.24
N ILE A 28 -10.54 -1.94 0.31
CA ILE A 28 -9.14 -2.20 -0.03
C ILE A 28 -9.05 -3.52 -0.76
N ILE A 29 -8.48 -3.48 -1.97
CA ILE A 29 -8.06 -4.69 -2.70
C ILE A 29 -6.60 -4.94 -2.35
N ALA A 30 -6.32 -6.10 -1.77
CA ALA A 30 -4.98 -6.54 -1.40
C ALA A 30 -4.46 -7.61 -2.36
N LEU A 31 -3.20 -7.45 -2.74
CA LEU A 31 -2.47 -8.37 -3.61
C LEU A 31 -1.21 -8.83 -2.90
N PHE A 32 -1.07 -10.13 -2.71
CA PHE A 32 0.21 -10.70 -2.33
C PHE A 32 1.19 -10.59 -3.51
N VAL A 33 2.44 -10.30 -3.20
CA VAL A 33 3.51 -10.13 -4.19
C VAL A 33 4.71 -11.00 -3.81
N GLN A 34 5.10 -11.86 -4.74
CA GLN A 34 6.22 -12.80 -4.62
C GLN A 34 7.38 -12.39 -5.52
N ILE A 35 8.57 -12.89 -5.21
CA ILE A 35 9.76 -12.74 -6.06
C ILE A 35 9.67 -13.76 -7.20
N GLY A 36 9.84 -13.28 -8.43
CA GLY A 36 9.75 -14.08 -9.65
C GLY A 36 10.13 -13.26 -10.88
N LYS A 37 9.34 -13.35 -11.95
CA LYS A 37 9.53 -12.55 -13.16
C LYS A 37 9.30 -11.05 -12.89
N GLU A 38 9.94 -10.20 -13.69
CA GLU A 38 9.73 -8.75 -13.65
C GLU A 38 8.27 -8.39 -13.90
N HIS A 39 7.75 -7.45 -13.11
CA HIS A 39 6.43 -6.86 -13.32
C HIS A 39 6.55 -5.58 -14.16
N VAL A 40 6.26 -5.68 -15.46
CA VAL A 40 6.38 -4.57 -16.42
C VAL A 40 5.58 -3.33 -15.98
N GLY A 41 4.34 -3.51 -15.48
CA GLY A 41 3.51 -2.38 -15.05
C GLY A 41 4.03 -1.65 -13.79
N LEU A 42 4.76 -2.36 -12.92
CA LEU A 42 5.34 -1.76 -11.71
C LEU A 42 6.68 -1.11 -11.99
N LYS A 43 7.27 -1.36 -13.17
CA LYS A 43 8.53 -0.75 -13.61
C LYS A 43 8.47 0.77 -13.58
N ALA A 44 7.35 1.34 -14.03
CA ALA A 44 7.09 2.79 -13.98
C ALA A 44 7.20 3.39 -12.57
N VAL A 45 6.95 2.59 -11.52
CA VAL A 45 7.13 2.98 -10.12
C VAL A 45 8.54 2.65 -9.64
N THR A 46 9.03 1.43 -9.89
CA THR A 46 10.32 0.97 -9.35
C THR A 46 11.51 1.75 -9.90
N GLU A 47 11.48 2.20 -11.15
CA GLU A 47 12.56 2.98 -11.77
C GLU A 47 12.75 4.37 -11.16
N ILE A 48 11.70 4.92 -10.54
CA ILE A 48 11.75 6.24 -9.91
C ILE A 48 11.99 6.18 -8.40
N LEU A 49 12.08 4.99 -7.79
CA LEU A 49 12.24 4.88 -6.33
C LEU A 49 13.54 5.52 -5.84
N GLN A 50 14.62 5.43 -6.63
CA GLN A 50 15.87 6.15 -6.36
C GLN A 50 15.68 7.67 -6.29
N ASP A 51 14.76 8.23 -7.08
CA ASP A 51 14.46 9.65 -7.08
C ASP A 51 13.68 10.07 -5.82
N ILE A 52 13.06 9.14 -5.10
CA ILE A 52 12.30 9.41 -3.88
C ILE A 52 12.84 8.66 -2.65
N GLN A 53 14.13 8.31 -2.67
CA GLN A 53 14.76 7.47 -1.65
C GLN A 53 14.59 7.99 -0.22
N TYR A 54 14.60 9.30 0.00
CA TYR A 54 14.51 9.96 1.30
C TYR A 54 13.24 10.81 1.40
N LYS A 55 12.78 11.08 2.62
CA LYS A 55 11.74 12.11 2.85
C LYS A 55 12.25 13.48 2.39
N SER A 56 11.34 14.34 1.92
CA SER A 56 11.65 15.74 1.60
C SER A 56 11.99 16.52 2.87
N HIS A 57 12.78 17.59 2.72
CA HIS A 57 13.01 18.51 3.82
C HIS A 57 11.68 19.11 4.29
N LEU A 58 11.43 19.01 5.60
CA LEU A 58 10.30 19.63 6.28
C LEU A 58 10.38 21.16 6.06
N THR A 59 9.42 21.73 5.34
CA THR A 59 9.10 23.15 5.51
C THR A 59 8.42 23.31 6.88
N ARG A 60 8.60 24.45 7.55
CA ARG A 60 7.98 24.74 8.87
C ARG A 60 6.45 24.79 8.84
N ASP A 61 5.84 24.61 7.68
CA ASP A 61 4.40 24.64 7.49
C ASP A 61 3.78 23.27 7.80
N LEU A 62 2.94 23.22 8.83
CA LEU A 62 2.28 22.00 9.30
C LEU A 62 1.40 21.34 8.22
N GLN A 63 0.89 22.11 7.25
CA GLN A 63 0.15 21.60 6.09
C GLN A 63 1.03 20.93 5.03
N LEU A 64 2.31 21.32 4.93
CA LEU A 64 3.28 20.76 3.98
C LEU A 64 4.06 19.56 4.56
N LEU A 65 3.93 19.28 5.86
CA LEU A 65 4.49 18.08 6.51
C LEU A 65 4.09 16.75 5.85
N ARG A 66 2.98 16.74 5.10
CA ARG A 66 2.49 15.55 4.37
C ARG A 66 3.21 15.34 3.03
N GLN A 67 3.91 16.33 2.50
CA GLN A 67 4.56 16.24 1.19
C GLN A 67 5.99 15.75 1.36
N GLY A 68 6.17 14.43 1.32
CA GLY A 68 7.46 13.76 1.09
C GLY A 68 8.08 14.14 -0.26
N LYS A 69 9.25 13.58 -0.60
CA LYS A 69 9.83 13.75 -1.95
C LYS A 69 8.88 13.09 -2.95
N SER A 70 8.41 13.84 -3.93
CA SER A 70 7.45 13.38 -4.94
C SER A 70 8.09 13.34 -6.33
N LYS A 71 7.71 12.36 -7.16
CA LYS A 71 8.08 12.30 -8.56
C LYS A 71 6.84 12.06 -9.41
N THR A 72 6.67 12.85 -10.45
CA THR A 72 5.63 12.62 -11.46
C THR A 72 6.06 11.45 -12.35
N ILE A 73 5.21 10.43 -12.45
CA ILE A 73 5.34 9.36 -13.44
C ILE A 73 4.45 9.68 -14.65
N PRO A 74 4.94 9.50 -15.89
CA PRO A 74 4.20 9.93 -17.07
C PRO A 74 2.95 9.09 -17.33
N CYS A 75 2.97 7.80 -16.96
CA CYS A 75 1.85 6.89 -17.15
C CYS A 75 1.91 5.76 -16.12
N PHE A 76 0.75 5.36 -15.61
CA PHE A 76 0.57 4.18 -14.77
C PHE A 76 -0.79 3.56 -15.04
N ASN A 77 -0.81 2.25 -15.33
CA ASN A 77 -2.04 1.51 -15.58
C ASN A 77 -2.30 0.52 -14.44
N PRO A 78 -3.24 0.82 -13.51
CA PRO A 78 -3.56 -0.05 -12.39
C PRO A 78 -4.09 -1.43 -12.80
N ASN A 79 -4.63 -1.59 -14.01
CA ASN A 79 -5.09 -2.90 -14.49
C ASN A 79 -3.96 -3.93 -14.55
N THR A 80 -2.71 -3.47 -14.72
CA THR A 80 -1.54 -4.36 -14.71
C THR A 80 -1.32 -5.03 -13.34
N LEU A 81 -1.89 -4.48 -12.27
CA LEU A 81 -1.79 -5.02 -10.92
C LEU A 81 -2.88 -6.04 -10.59
N LEU A 82 -3.87 -6.21 -11.46
CA LEU A 82 -4.93 -7.18 -11.22
C LEU A 82 -4.48 -8.55 -11.77
N PRO A 83 -4.84 -9.66 -11.11
CA PRO A 83 -4.63 -10.98 -11.68
C PRO A 83 -5.40 -11.11 -13.00
N ASP A 84 -4.98 -12.10 -13.80
CA ASP A 84 -5.73 -12.53 -14.97
C ASP A 84 -7.21 -12.72 -14.59
N PRO A 85 -8.18 -12.30 -15.42
CA PRO A 85 -9.60 -12.41 -15.12
C PRO A 85 -10.05 -13.80 -14.63
N LEU A 86 -9.43 -14.87 -15.13
CA LEU A 86 -9.72 -16.26 -14.73
C LEU A 86 -9.13 -16.64 -13.36
N LEU A 87 -8.22 -15.82 -12.82
CA LEU A 87 -7.51 -16.02 -11.55
C LEU A 87 -7.92 -15.00 -10.49
N ARG A 88 -9.18 -14.54 -10.53
CA ARG A 88 -9.73 -13.53 -9.62
C ARG A 88 -10.47 -14.11 -8.42
N ASP A 89 -10.12 -15.31 -7.99
CA ASP A 89 -10.55 -15.84 -6.69
C ASP A 89 -10.09 -14.88 -5.58
N TYR A 90 -10.99 -14.53 -4.67
CA TYR A 90 -10.68 -13.67 -3.54
C TYR A 90 -11.41 -14.09 -2.27
N TRP A 91 -10.85 -13.65 -1.14
CA TRP A 91 -11.54 -13.63 0.15
C TRP A 91 -12.02 -12.22 0.48
N VAL A 92 -13.10 -12.11 1.25
CA VAL A 92 -13.61 -10.82 1.74
C VAL A 92 -13.91 -10.89 3.24
N TYR A 93 -13.50 -9.84 3.96
CA TYR A 93 -13.82 -9.67 5.38
C TYR A 93 -13.86 -8.18 5.77
N GLU A 94 -14.52 -7.86 6.88
CA GLU A 94 -14.58 -6.51 7.44
C GLU A 94 -13.44 -6.28 8.43
N GLY A 95 -12.72 -5.17 8.29
CA GLY A 95 -11.54 -4.87 9.08
C GLY A 95 -11.28 -3.39 9.25
N SER A 96 -10.00 -3.05 9.40
CA SER A 96 -9.53 -1.70 9.65
C SER A 96 -8.45 -1.29 8.65
N LEU A 97 -8.09 -0.01 8.68
CA LEU A 97 -6.81 0.43 8.13
C LEU A 97 -5.66 -0.28 8.87
N THR A 98 -4.60 -0.63 8.14
CA THR A 98 -3.36 -1.22 8.70
C THR A 98 -2.37 -0.16 9.19
N ILE A 99 -2.66 1.11 8.92
CA ILE A 99 -1.88 2.28 9.34
C ILE A 99 -2.74 3.17 10.27
N PRO A 100 -2.12 3.92 11.20
CA PRO A 100 -2.83 4.93 11.99
C PRO A 100 -3.67 5.87 11.10
N PRO A 101 -4.91 6.22 11.50
CA PRO A 101 -5.53 6.01 12.82
C PRO A 101 -6.15 4.63 13.05
N CYS A 102 -5.89 3.64 12.18
CA CYS A 102 -6.40 2.27 12.31
C CYS A 102 -7.93 2.17 12.34
N SER A 103 -8.64 3.11 11.70
CA SER A 103 -10.10 3.15 11.68
C SER A 103 -10.69 1.86 11.10
N GLU A 104 -11.74 1.35 11.74
CA GLU A 104 -12.55 0.22 11.28
C GLU A 104 -13.54 0.64 10.17
N GLY A 105 -14.32 -0.32 9.66
CA GLY A 105 -15.28 -0.09 8.56
C GLY A 105 -14.66 -0.22 7.16
N VAL A 106 -13.53 -0.92 7.06
CA VAL A 106 -12.87 -1.24 5.79
C VAL A 106 -13.31 -2.61 5.31
N THR A 107 -13.92 -2.68 4.13
CA THR A 107 -14.13 -3.95 3.43
C THR A 107 -12.82 -4.37 2.74
N TRP A 108 -12.24 -5.48 3.17
CA TRP A 108 -11.03 -6.05 2.58
C TRP A 108 -11.37 -7.09 1.53
N ILE A 109 -10.77 -6.99 0.35
CA ILE A 109 -10.82 -7.98 -0.73
C ILE A 109 -9.38 -8.47 -0.95
N LEU A 110 -9.10 -9.74 -0.67
CA LEU A 110 -7.75 -10.32 -0.77
C LEU A 110 -7.73 -11.31 -1.93
N PHE A 111 -6.98 -10.98 -2.98
CA PHE A 111 -6.81 -11.91 -4.10
C PHE A 111 -5.98 -13.13 -3.68
N ARG A 112 -6.45 -14.30 -4.09
CA ARG A 112 -5.78 -15.59 -3.86
C ARG A 112 -4.48 -15.73 -4.64
N TYR A 113 -4.46 -15.22 -5.87
CA TYR A 113 -3.34 -15.36 -6.78
C TYR A 113 -2.38 -14.17 -6.67
N PRO A 114 -1.08 -14.40 -6.42
CA PRO A 114 -0.12 -13.34 -6.21
C PRO A 114 0.35 -12.71 -7.53
N LEU A 115 0.82 -11.46 -7.43
CA LEU A 115 1.68 -10.86 -8.44
C LEU A 115 3.13 -11.34 -8.25
N THR A 116 3.91 -11.22 -9.31
CA THR A 116 5.35 -11.49 -9.28
C THR A 116 6.13 -10.24 -9.65
N ILE A 117 7.18 -9.91 -8.89
CA ILE A 117 8.16 -8.86 -9.21
C ILE A 117 9.56 -9.48 -9.25
N SER A 118 10.51 -8.85 -9.95
CA SER A 118 11.89 -9.33 -9.97
C SER A 118 12.62 -9.04 -8.65
N GLN A 119 13.73 -9.75 -8.43
CA GLN A 119 14.64 -9.48 -7.31
C GLN A 119 15.14 -8.02 -7.32
N LEU A 120 15.47 -7.48 -8.50
CA LEU A 120 15.87 -6.08 -8.64
C LEU A 120 14.76 -5.12 -8.22
N GLN A 121 13.51 -5.39 -8.60
CA GLN A 121 12.37 -4.55 -8.23
C GLN A 121 12.15 -4.48 -6.71
N ILE A 122 12.28 -5.60 -5.98
CA ILE A 122 12.15 -5.58 -4.52
C ILE A 122 13.34 -4.90 -3.84
N GLU A 123 14.54 -4.99 -4.41
CA GLU A 123 15.72 -4.29 -3.90
C GLU A 123 15.58 -2.77 -3.96
N GLU A 124 14.95 -2.22 -5.01
CA GLU A 124 14.67 -0.78 -5.09
C GLU A 124 13.76 -0.29 -3.95
N PHE A 125 12.75 -1.08 -3.54
CA PHE A 125 11.95 -0.76 -2.36
C PHE A 125 12.79 -0.77 -1.08
N ARG A 126 13.70 -1.75 -0.93
CA ARG A 126 14.57 -1.89 0.26
C ARG A 126 15.62 -0.77 0.40
N ARG A 127 15.82 0.05 -0.64
CA ARG A 127 16.71 1.22 -0.60
C ARG A 127 16.06 2.46 0.03
N LEU A 128 14.74 2.49 0.17
CA LEU A 128 13.99 3.62 0.71
C LEU A 128 14.38 3.90 2.19
N ARG A 129 14.15 5.13 2.62
CA ARG A 129 14.56 5.65 3.93
C ARG A 129 13.41 6.35 4.66
N THR A 130 13.38 6.21 5.97
CA THR A 130 12.32 6.76 6.85
C THR A 130 12.53 8.22 7.25
N HIS A 131 13.63 8.84 6.83
CA HIS A 131 14.13 10.14 7.27
C HIS A 131 14.54 11.02 6.08
N VAL A 132 14.82 12.30 6.36
CA VAL A 132 15.36 13.24 5.36
C VAL A 132 16.85 13.01 5.16
N LYS A 133 17.37 13.35 3.98
CA LYS A 133 18.80 13.14 3.69
C LYS A 133 19.67 13.96 4.66
N GLY A 134 20.61 13.28 5.32
CA GLY A 134 21.54 13.88 6.28
C GLY A 134 21.00 14.09 7.69
N ALA A 135 19.79 13.59 8.01
CA ALA A 135 19.30 13.60 9.38
C ALA A 135 20.11 12.66 10.28
N GLU A 136 20.28 13.07 11.53
CA GLU A 136 20.75 12.18 12.59
C GLU A 136 19.65 11.14 12.89
N LEU A 137 20.06 9.88 13.01
CA LEU A 137 19.15 8.78 13.29
C LEU A 137 18.90 8.69 14.79
N MET A 138 17.65 8.38 15.15
CA MET A 138 17.32 8.02 16.53
C MET A 138 18.00 6.70 16.90
N GLU A 139 18.37 6.57 18.17
CA GLU A 139 18.95 5.33 18.70
C GLU A 139 18.00 4.14 18.45
N GLY A 140 18.56 3.03 17.97
CA GLY A 140 17.80 1.82 17.60
C GLY A 140 17.11 1.87 16.23
N CYS A 141 17.22 2.96 15.47
CA CYS A 141 16.69 3.07 14.11
C CYS A 141 17.82 2.99 13.08
N ASP A 142 17.74 2.05 12.13
CA ASP A 142 18.69 1.96 10.99
C ASP A 142 18.36 2.93 9.84
N GLY A 143 17.21 3.61 9.94
CA GLY A 143 16.73 4.60 8.97
C GLY A 143 16.20 3.99 7.66
N VAL A 144 16.16 2.66 7.52
CA VAL A 144 15.67 1.94 6.35
C VAL A 144 14.14 1.87 6.40
N LEU A 145 13.47 2.15 5.27
CA LEU A 145 12.04 1.87 5.14
C LEU A 145 11.87 0.42 4.63
N GLY A 146 11.85 -0.50 5.58
CA GLY A 146 11.63 -1.93 5.38
C GLY A 146 10.73 -2.48 6.48
N ASP A 147 10.29 -3.73 6.33
CA ASP A 147 9.43 -4.42 7.30
C ASP A 147 8.25 -3.58 7.81
N ASN A 148 7.70 -2.76 6.91
CA ASN A 148 6.69 -1.75 7.19
C ASN A 148 5.27 -2.36 7.17
N PHE A 149 5.10 -3.47 7.87
CA PHE A 149 3.84 -4.18 8.01
C PHE A 149 3.39 -4.20 9.47
N ARG A 150 2.08 -4.07 9.67
CA ARG A 150 1.47 -4.26 10.99
C ARG A 150 1.43 -5.77 11.31
N PRO A 151 1.71 -6.20 12.56
CA PRO A 151 1.47 -7.58 12.98
C PRO A 151 0.02 -8.01 12.72
N THR A 152 -0.20 -9.29 12.44
CA THR A 152 -1.55 -9.85 12.30
C THR A 152 -2.36 -9.61 13.56
N GLN A 153 -3.64 -9.26 13.39
CA GLN A 153 -4.55 -8.99 14.51
C GLN A 153 -5.46 -10.20 14.76
N PRO A 154 -6.03 -10.35 15.97
CA PRO A 154 -6.99 -11.42 16.26
C PRO A 154 -8.16 -11.42 15.28
N LEU A 155 -8.59 -12.60 14.83
CA LEU A 155 -9.78 -12.71 13.97
C LEU A 155 -11.06 -12.27 14.70
N SER A 156 -11.11 -12.48 16.01
CA SER A 156 -12.31 -12.33 16.84
C SER A 156 -13.43 -13.24 16.33
N ASP A 157 -14.65 -12.74 16.23
CA ASP A 157 -15.86 -13.42 15.76
C ASP A 157 -16.15 -13.19 14.27
N ARG A 158 -15.22 -12.55 13.54
CA ARG A 158 -15.42 -12.20 12.14
C ARG A 158 -15.40 -13.42 11.23
N ILE A 159 -16.27 -13.39 10.23
CA ILE A 159 -16.35 -14.41 9.19
C ILE A 159 -15.57 -13.96 7.95
N ILE A 160 -14.65 -14.79 7.51
CA ILE A 160 -13.98 -14.63 6.21
C ILE A 160 -14.80 -15.39 5.18
N ARG A 161 -15.25 -14.70 4.13
CA ARG A 161 -16.00 -15.30 3.01
C ARG A 161 -15.06 -15.51 1.82
N ALA A 162 -15.30 -16.56 1.04
CA ALA A 162 -14.58 -16.83 -0.20
C ALA A 162 -15.53 -16.68 -1.40
N ALA A 163 -15.02 -16.15 -2.51
CA ALA A 163 -15.75 -16.02 -3.77
C ALA A 163 -15.49 -17.20 -4.73
N PHE A 164 -15.13 -18.37 -4.19
CA PHE A 164 -14.82 -19.60 -4.91
C PHE A 164 -15.16 -20.80 -4.00
N GLN A 165 -15.21 -22.02 -4.58
CA GLN A 165 -15.51 -23.27 -3.88
C GLN A 165 -14.30 -24.21 -3.87
#